data_AF-A0A094GXP5-F1
#
_entry.id   AF-A0A094GXP5-F1
#
_cell.length_a   1.000
_cell.length_b   1.000
_cell.length_c   1.000
_cell.angle_alpha   90.00
_cell.angle_beta   90.00
_cell.angle_gamma   90.00
#
_symmetry.space_group_name_H-M   'P 1'
#
loop_
_entity.id
_entity.type
_entity.pdbx_description
1 polymer ?
#
loop_
_entity_poly.entity_id
_entity_poly.type
_entity_poly.pdbx_seq_one_letter_code
_entity_poly.pdbx_strand_id
1 'polypeptide(L)'
;MPVNETPITPSESTELHSKILATKPDKEGLNVLFTEVKAHLGLSGFATYERTIKGEIIEVRLTTAKCTVFLIKGAFEVGAEKINREGLGHIVEKENSLRLAPNTAVVIITTN
;
A
#
# COMPACT_ATOMS: atom_id res chain seq x y z
N MET A 1 -14.86 1.26 -18.30
CA MET A 1 -13.87 2.36 -18.21
C MET A 1 -12.55 1.76 -17.75
N PRO A 2 -11.43 1.94 -18.46
CA PRO A 2 -10.13 1.47 -17.99
C PRO A 2 -9.70 2.37 -16.85
N VAL A 3 -9.35 1.78 -15.71
CA VAL A 3 -8.96 2.55 -14.54
C VAL A 3 -7.42 2.59 -14.54
N ASN A 4 -6.89 3.78 -14.85
CA ASN A 4 -5.47 4.10 -15.12
C ASN A 4 -4.45 3.24 -14.35
N GLU A 5 -3.47 2.79 -15.13
CA GLU A 5 -2.40 1.81 -14.86
C GLU A 5 -1.13 2.45 -14.26
N THR A 6 -1.28 3.51 -13.46
CA THR A 6 -0.14 4.24 -12.90
C THR A 6 -0.18 4.18 -11.38
N PRO A 7 0.97 4.00 -10.70
CA PRO A 7 1.14 4.41 -9.31
C PRO A 7 0.49 5.77 -9.13
N ILE A 8 -0.59 5.83 -8.35
CA ILE A 8 -1.17 7.12 -8.05
C ILE A 8 -0.58 7.50 -6.70
N THR A 9 0.21 8.56 -6.71
CA THR A 9 0.59 9.27 -5.48
C THR A 9 -0.60 10.17 -5.13
N PRO A 10 -1.50 9.78 -4.19
CA PRO A 10 -2.52 10.70 -3.74
C PRO A 10 -1.83 11.86 -3.02
N SER A 11 -1.97 13.06 -3.58
CA SER A 11 -1.51 14.30 -2.96
C SER A 11 -2.31 14.64 -1.69
N GLU A 12 -3.52 14.06 -1.55
CA GLU A 12 -4.44 14.33 -0.45
C GLU A 12 -4.95 13.06 0.24
N SER A 13 -5.08 13.15 1.57
CA SER A 13 -5.63 12.07 2.42
C SER A 13 -7.01 11.58 1.97
N THR A 14 -7.85 12.47 1.43
CA THR A 14 -9.21 12.17 0.95
C THR A 14 -9.22 11.29 -0.30
N GLU A 15 -8.27 11.51 -1.22
CA GLU A 15 -8.14 10.67 -2.43
C GLU A 15 -7.65 9.26 -2.08
N LEU A 16 -6.65 9.18 -1.18
CA LEU A 16 -6.17 7.92 -0.65
C LEU A 16 -7.31 7.17 0.06
N HIS A 17 -8.10 7.88 0.87
CA HIS A 17 -9.27 7.33 1.55
C HIS A 17 -10.31 6.75 0.59
N SER A 18 -10.64 7.47 -0.48
CA SER A 18 -11.59 7.02 -1.48
C SER A 18 -11.13 5.75 -2.21
N LYS A 19 -9.82 5.62 -2.50
CA LYS A 19 -9.24 4.44 -3.17
C LYS A 19 -9.19 3.21 -2.27
N ILE A 20 -8.86 3.41 -1.00
CA ILE A 20 -8.89 2.35 0.01
C ILE A 20 -10.34 1.86 0.18
N LEU A 21 -11.33 2.76 0.28
CA LEU A 21 -12.73 2.33 0.36
C LEU A 21 -13.22 1.59 -0.90
N ALA A 22 -12.76 2.01 -2.08
CA ALA A 22 -13.12 1.38 -3.35
C ALA A 22 -12.64 -0.09 -3.46
N THR A 23 -11.61 -0.49 -2.72
CA THR A 23 -11.10 -1.87 -2.71
C THR A 23 -11.86 -2.83 -1.80
N LYS A 24 -12.85 -2.32 -1.04
CA LYS A 24 -13.66 -3.06 -0.07
C LYS A 24 -12.81 -3.90 0.90
N PRO A 25 -11.98 -3.25 1.73
CA PRO A 25 -11.07 -3.94 2.65
C PRO A 25 -11.84 -4.48 3.86
N ASP A 26 -11.25 -5.44 4.57
CA ASP A 26 -11.80 -5.90 5.84
C ASP A 26 -11.83 -4.78 6.89
N LYS A 27 -12.96 -4.66 7.59
CA LYS A 27 -13.29 -3.51 8.47
C LYS A 27 -12.32 -3.31 9.63
N GLU A 28 -11.76 -4.39 10.19
CA GLU A 28 -10.80 -4.29 11.31
C GLU A 28 -9.47 -3.69 10.87
N GLY A 29 -8.96 -4.09 9.71
CA GLY A 29 -7.72 -3.57 9.14
C GLY A 29 -7.83 -2.14 8.63
N LEU A 30 -9.02 -1.76 8.17
CA LEU A 30 -9.32 -0.46 7.59
C LEU A 30 -9.10 0.70 8.58
N ASN A 31 -9.56 0.56 9.83
CA ASN A 31 -9.45 1.62 10.83
C ASN A 31 -7.99 1.86 11.26
N VAL A 32 -7.22 0.79 11.42
CA VAL A 32 -5.78 0.86 11.74
C VAL A 32 -5.05 1.57 10.60
N LEU A 33 -5.26 1.10 9.35
CA LEU A 33 -4.71 1.73 8.15
C LEU A 33 -5.02 3.22 8.09
N PHE A 34 -6.28 3.63 8.27
CA PHE A 34 -6.64 5.05 8.19
C PHE A 34 -6.04 5.90 9.28
N THR A 35 -5.93 5.37 10.49
CA THR A 35 -5.32 6.09 11.61
C THR A 35 -3.83 6.32 11.32
N GLU A 36 -3.15 5.31 10.79
CA GLU A 36 -1.71 5.34 10.55
C GLU A 36 -1.36 6.17 9.31
N VAL A 37 -2.13 6.05 8.23
CA VAL A 37 -2.06 6.93 7.05
C VAL A 37 -2.28 8.38 7.44
N LYS A 38 -3.30 8.69 8.26
CA LYS A 38 -3.59 10.06 8.68
C LYS A 38 -2.48 10.63 9.57
N ALA A 39 -1.99 9.83 10.52
CA ALA A 39 -0.86 10.23 11.37
C ALA A 39 0.39 10.51 10.54
N HIS A 40 0.66 9.68 9.53
CA HIS A 40 1.85 9.81 8.71
C HIS A 40 1.78 10.96 7.69
N LEU A 41 0.63 11.17 7.04
CA LEU A 41 0.42 12.34 6.17
C LEU A 41 0.56 13.65 6.96
N GLY A 42 0.24 13.65 8.26
CA GLY A 42 0.47 14.80 9.14
C GLY A 42 1.94 15.03 9.54
N LEU A 43 2.82 14.03 9.38
CA LEU A 43 4.22 14.09 9.81
C LEU A 43 5.22 14.21 8.65
N SER A 44 5.10 13.34 7.64
CA SER A 44 6.11 13.16 6.58
C SER A 44 5.53 13.25 5.15
N GLY A 45 4.21 13.38 5.01
CA GLY A 45 3.54 13.88 3.79
C GLY A 45 3.46 12.95 2.57
N PHE A 46 4.15 11.80 2.54
CA PHE A 46 4.16 10.94 1.35
C PHE A 46 3.61 9.54 1.65
N ALA A 47 2.49 9.23 1.01
CA ALA A 47 1.92 7.89 0.94
C ALA A 47 1.53 7.59 -0.52
N THR A 48 1.86 6.39 -0.98
CA THR A 48 1.55 5.93 -2.34
C THR A 48 0.57 4.77 -2.26
N TYR A 49 -0.40 4.74 -3.17
CA TYR A 49 -1.34 3.63 -3.28
C TYR A 49 -1.00 2.82 -4.53
N GLU A 50 -0.79 1.52 -4.34
CA GLU A 50 -0.48 0.59 -5.41
C GLU A 50 -1.52 -0.51 -5.50
N ARG A 51 -1.86 -0.91 -6.71
CA ARG A 51 -2.77 -2.03 -6.93
C ARG A 51 -2.42 -2.81 -8.18
N THR A 52 -2.66 -4.12 -8.14
CA THR A 52 -2.53 -5.02 -9.27
C THR A 52 -3.90 -5.47 -9.75
N ILE A 53 -4.00 -5.72 -11.05
CA ILE A 53 -5.19 -6.33 -11.66
C ILE A 53 -5.10 -7.85 -11.66
N LYS A 54 -6.20 -8.49 -12.06
CA LYS A 54 -6.32 -9.95 -12.04
C LYS A 54 -5.34 -10.57 -13.04
N GLY A 55 -4.45 -11.42 -12.53
CA GLY A 55 -3.45 -12.17 -13.30
C GLY A 55 -2.05 -11.54 -13.37
N GLU A 56 -1.86 -10.32 -12.86
CA GLU A 56 -0.56 -9.63 -12.97
C GLU A 56 0.18 -9.59 -11.64
N ILE A 57 1.50 -9.84 -11.72
CA ILE A 57 2.43 -9.60 -10.61
C ILE A 57 3.18 -8.32 -10.96
N ILE A 58 3.14 -7.33 -10.06
CA ILE A 58 3.82 -6.05 -10.26
C ILE A 58 4.94 -5.93 -9.25
N GLU A 59 6.12 -5.54 -9.71
CA GLU A 59 7.23 -5.17 -8.83
C GLU A 59 7.22 -3.65 -8.60
N VAL A 60 7.00 -3.25 -7.35
CA VAL A 60 6.99 -1.85 -6.94
C VAL A 60 8.37 -1.52 -6.37
N ARG A 61 9.07 -0.56 -6.99
CA ARG A 61 10.35 -0.08 -6.48
C ARG A 61 10.15 0.84 -5.28
N LEU A 62 10.87 0.56 -4.21
CA LEU A 62 10.91 1.42 -3.03
C LEU A 62 11.96 2.50 -3.22
N THR A 63 11.55 3.75 -3.09
CA THR A 63 12.43 4.92 -3.26
C THR A 63 13.15 5.31 -1.98
N THR A 64 12.78 4.71 -0.85
CA THR A 64 13.31 5.03 0.49
C THR A 64 13.83 3.78 1.17
N ALA A 65 14.83 3.94 2.04
CA ALA A 65 15.45 2.83 2.75
C ALA A 65 14.54 2.20 3.83
N LYS A 66 13.48 2.93 4.22
CA LYS A 66 12.50 2.50 5.22
C LYS A 66 11.11 2.97 4.83
N CYS A 67 10.18 2.03 4.74
CA CYS A 67 8.77 2.34 4.49
C CYS A 67 7.88 1.33 5.21
N THR A 68 6.64 1.74 5.50
CA THR A 68 5.62 0.85 6.03
C THR A 68 4.61 0.53 4.94
N VAL A 69 4.43 -0.74 4.65
CA VAL A 69 3.52 -1.24 3.62
C VAL A 69 2.30 -1.84 4.29
N PHE A 70 1.14 -1.27 4.03
CA PHE A 70 -0.12 -1.80 4.52
C PHE A 70 -0.81 -2.59 3.43
N LEU A 71 -1.09 -3.86 3.71
CA LEU A 71 -1.89 -4.68 2.83
C LEU A 71 -3.36 -4.33 3.00
N ILE A 72 -3.98 -3.84 1.94
CA ILE A 72 -5.42 -3.60 1.90
C ILE A 72 -6.14 -4.87 1.47
N LYS A 73 -5.58 -5.56 0.47
CA LYS A 73 -6.17 -6.75 -0.12
C LYS A 73 -5.14 -7.60 -0.82
N GLY A 74 -5.28 -8.91 -0.79
CA GLY A 74 -4.47 -9.84 -1.58
C GLY A 74 -3.20 -10.26 -0.86
N ALA A 75 -2.04 -10.17 -1.52
CA ALA A 75 -0.77 -10.51 -0.89
C ALA A 75 0.41 -9.80 -1.57
N PHE A 76 1.46 -9.53 -0.82
CA PHE A 76 2.72 -9.04 -1.37
C PHE A 76 3.91 -9.79 -0.78
N GLU A 77 5.04 -9.74 -1.47
CA GLU A 77 6.29 -10.36 -1.08
C GLU A 77 7.36 -9.28 -0.92
N VAL A 78 8.16 -9.42 0.13
CA VAL A 78 9.29 -8.56 0.46
C VAL A 78 10.48 -9.47 0.72
N GLY A 79 11.51 -9.41 -0.13
CA GLY A 79 12.61 -10.38 -0.08
C GLY A 79 12.08 -11.82 -0.20
N ALA A 80 12.19 -12.59 0.88
CA ALA A 80 11.68 -13.98 0.98
C ALA A 80 10.39 -14.11 1.82
N GLU A 81 9.89 -13.02 2.39
CA GLU A 81 8.70 -13.02 3.24
C GLU A 81 7.45 -12.70 2.42
N LYS A 82 6.43 -13.57 2.55
CA LYS A 82 5.13 -13.36 1.91
C LYS A 82 4.12 -12.88 2.95
N ILE A 83 3.48 -11.76 2.65
CA ILE A 83 2.52 -11.09 3.51
C ILE A 83 1.16 -11.13 2.87
N ASN A 84 0.22 -11.76 3.56
CA ASN A 84 -1.16 -11.96 3.12
C ASN A 84 -2.17 -11.58 4.22
N ARG A 85 -1.71 -10.80 5.21
CA ARG A 85 -2.54 -10.34 6.33
C ARG A 85 -3.01 -8.91 6.08
N GLU A 86 -4.28 -8.77 5.70
CA GLU A 86 -4.91 -7.47 5.47
C GLU A 86 -4.94 -6.62 6.75
N GLY A 87 -4.79 -5.31 6.61
CA GLY A 87 -4.86 -4.35 7.71
C GLY A 87 -3.61 -4.19 8.57
N LEU A 88 -2.62 -5.07 8.43
CA LEU A 88 -1.38 -4.99 9.18
C LEU A 88 -0.35 -4.18 8.39
N GLY A 89 0.17 -3.12 9.00
CA GLY A 89 1.33 -2.40 8.49
C GLY A 89 2.58 -3.25 8.68
N HIS A 90 3.28 -3.55 7.59
CA HIS A 90 4.56 -4.24 7.63
C HIS A 90 5.70 -3.26 7.38
N ILE A 91 6.67 -3.24 8.27
CA ILE A 91 7.83 -2.38 8.16
C ILE A 91 8.83 -3.04 7.22
N VAL A 92 9.15 -2.34 6.14
CA VAL A 92 10.12 -2.77 5.14
C VAL A 92 11.36 -1.89 5.28
N GLU A 93 12.48 -2.52 5.63
CA GLU A 93 13.77 -1.87 5.84
C GLU A 93 14.82 -2.52 4.94
N LYS A 94 15.64 -1.70 4.26
CA LYS A 94 16.78 -2.13 3.42
C LYS A 94 16.41 -2.95 2.17
N GLU A 95 15.13 -2.98 1.80
CA GLU A 95 14.64 -3.63 0.60
C GLU A 95 14.41 -2.59 -0.51
N ASN A 96 14.75 -2.96 -1.74
CA ASN A 96 14.68 -2.05 -2.89
C ASN A 96 13.36 -2.17 -3.66
N SER A 97 12.62 -3.26 -3.46
CA SER A 97 11.34 -3.49 -4.13
C SER A 97 10.41 -4.42 -3.35
N LEU A 98 9.14 -4.36 -3.71
CA LEU A 98 8.05 -5.22 -3.24
C LEU A 98 7.46 -5.92 -4.45
N ARG A 99 7.07 -7.18 -4.31
CA ARG A 99 6.30 -7.88 -5.34
C ARG A 99 4.86 -8.01 -4.92
N LEU A 100 3.94 -7.38 -5.66
CA LEU A 100 2.52 -7.48 -5.42
C LEU A 100 1.95 -8.66 -6.20
N ALA A 101 1.26 -9.57 -5.50
CA ALA A 101 0.56 -10.69 -6.14
C ALA A 101 -0.65 -10.19 -6.96
N PRO A 102 -1.28 -11.03 -7.78
CA PRO A 102 -2.47 -10.63 -8.54
C PRO A 102 -3.64 -10.21 -7.65
N ASN A 103 -4.40 -9.20 -8.09
CA ASN A 103 -5.55 -8.66 -7.36
C ASN A 103 -5.21 -8.16 -5.95
N THR A 104 -4.04 -7.54 -5.81
CA THR A 104 -3.50 -7.00 -4.55
C THR A 104 -3.62 -5.50 -4.54
N ALA A 105 -3.90 -4.93 -3.37
CA ALA A 105 -3.83 -3.50 -3.14
C ALA A 105 -3.05 -3.20 -1.86
N VAL A 106 -2.12 -2.26 -1.93
CA VAL A 106 -1.30 -1.84 -0.79
C VAL A 106 -1.21 -0.33 -0.69
N VAL A 107 -1.00 0.17 0.52
CA VAL A 107 -0.55 1.54 0.76
C VAL A 107 0.90 1.48 1.22
N ILE A 108 1.77 2.23 0.56
CA ILE A 108 3.18 2.35 0.92
C ILE A 108 3.37 3.72 1.54
N ILE A 109 3.86 3.74 2.78
CA ILE A 109 4.08 4.94 3.57
C ILE A 109 5.59 5.08 3.75
N THR A 110 6.19 6.14 3.23
CA THR A 110 7.65 6.35 3.34
C THR A 110 8.02 6.92 4.70
N THR A 111 8.72 6.17 5.53
CA THR A 111 9.12 6.59 6.87
C THR A 111 10.60 6.97 6.88
N ASN A 112 10.91 8.26 7.02
CA ASN A 112 12.29 8.72 7.27
C ASN A 112 12.80 8.28 8.64
#